data_AF-A0A920P9W7-F1
#
_entry.id   AF-A0A920P9W7-F1
#
_cell.length_a   1.000
_cell.length_b   1.000
_cell.length_c   1.000
_cell.angle_alpha   90.00
_cell.angle_beta   90.00
_cell.angle_gamma   90.00
#
_symmetry.space_group_name_H-M   'P 1'
#
loop_
_entity.id
_entity.type
_entity.pdbx_description
1 polymer ?
#
loop_
_entity_poly.entity_id
_entity_poly.type
_entity_poly.pdbx_seq_one_letter_code
_entity_poly.pdbx_strand_id
1 'polypeptide(L)' 'MVFDYRGETKTIRIEEPVSAGGVVYRIKDGAVETVLCGRDLPVRWSLAKGTPDDNETLEQTAVREVREETGLE' A
#
# COMPACT_ATOMS: atom_id res chain seq x y z
N MET A 1 28.55 -6.57 -45.60
CA MET A 1 27.30 -6.05 -45.01
C MET A 1 27.45 -6.20 -43.50
N VAL A 2 27.79 -5.11 -42.82
CA VAL A 2 28.02 -5.10 -41.37
C VAL A 2 26.78 -4.44 -40.77
N PHE A 3 26.03 -5.17 -39.96
CA PHE A 3 24.90 -4.59 -39.24
C PHE A 3 25.42 -3.98 -37.94
N ASP A 4 25.35 -2.66 -37.85
CA ASP A 4 25.74 -1.88 -36.68
C ASP A 4 24.54 -1.86 -35.72
N TYR A 5 24.53 -2.74 -34.71
CA TYR A 5 23.46 -2.78 -33.70
C TYR A 5 23.76 -1.73 -32.62
N ARG A 6 23.19 -0.54 -32.77
CA ARG A 6 23.18 0.50 -31.74
C ARG A 6 22.04 0.22 -30.75
N GLY A 7 22.33 -0.54 -29.70
CA GLY A 7 21.40 -0.72 -28.59
C GLY A 7 21.25 0.60 -27.81
N GLU A 8 20.06 1.19 -27.85
CA GLU A 8 19.70 2.31 -26.98
C GLU A 8 19.58 1.81 -25.53
N THR A 9 20.39 2.36 -24.62
CA THR A 9 20.27 2.07 -23.18
C THR A 9 19.02 2.75 -22.65
N LYS A 10 17.93 2.00 -22.49
CA LYS A 10 16.70 2.47 -21.85
C LYS A 10 16.96 2.68 -20.37
N THR A 11 17.09 3.94 -19.93
CA THR A 11 17.17 4.28 -18.50
C THR A 11 15.87 3.86 -17.81
N ILE A 12 15.92 2.84 -16.96
CA ILE A 12 14.78 2.45 -16.13
C ILE A 12 14.69 3.44 -14.98
N ARG A 13 13.56 4.15 -14.88
CA ARG A 13 13.24 4.99 -13.72
C ARG A 13 12.85 4.06 -12.58
N ILE A 14 13.66 4.00 -11.53
CA ILE A 14 13.37 3.27 -10.31
C ILE A 14 12.69 4.25 -9.35
N GLU A 15 11.48 3.92 -8.91
CA GLU A 15 10.77 4.63 -7.85
C GLU A 15 10.74 3.76 -6.60
N GLU A 16 10.92 4.37 -5.43
CA GLU A 16 10.82 3.72 -4.12
C GLU A 16 9.53 4.20 -3.43
N PRO A 17 8.35 3.63 -3.79
CA PRO A 17 7.09 4.05 -3.19
C PRO A 17 7.05 3.67 -1.70
N VAL A 18 6.72 4.64 -0.85
CA VAL A 18 6.49 4.43 0.58
C VAL A 18 4.98 4.40 0.85
N SER A 19 4.55 3.47 1.69
CA SER A 19 3.17 3.38 2.17
C SER A 19 3.17 3.02 3.65
N ALA A 20 2.23 3.59 4.40
CA ALA A 20 2.00 3.27 5.80
C ALA A 20 0.52 2.94 6.03
N GLY A 21 0.25 2.15 7.06
CA GLY A 21 -1.07 1.58 7.32
C GLY A 21 -1.11 0.80 8.63
N GLY A 22 -2.25 0.20 8.94
CA GLY A 22 -2.47 -0.48 10.21
C GLY A 22 -3.26 -1.78 10.12
N VAL A 23 -3.17 -2.56 11.19
CA VAL A 23 -3.93 -3.80 11.39
C VAL A 23 -4.87 -3.57 12.56
N VAL A 24 -6.16 -3.34 12.26
CA VAL A 24 -7.19 -3.31 13.30
C VAL A 24 -7.63 -4.74 13.56
N TYR A 25 -7.57 -5.16 14.81
CA TYR A 25 -7.96 -6.50 15.21
C TYR A 25 -8.86 -6.49 16.44
N ARG A 26 -9.64 -7.55 16.57
CA ARG A 26 -10.35 -7.88 17.80
C ARG A 26 -10.11 -9.33 18.17
N ILE A 27 -10.31 -9.66 19.43
CA ILE A 27 -10.33 -11.04 19.90
C ILE A 27 -11.79 -11.45 20.10
N LYS A 28 -12.20 -12.52 19.43
CA LYS A 28 -13.54 -13.09 19.54
C LYS A 28 -13.44 -14.60 19.66
N ASP A 29 -14.06 -15.17 20.70
CA ASP A 29 -14.03 -16.61 20.98
C ASP A 29 -12.61 -17.22 21.03
N GLY A 30 -11.64 -16.43 21.54
CA GLY A 30 -10.23 -16.82 21.61
C GLY A 30 -9.46 -16.74 20.28
N ALA A 31 -10.11 -16.31 19.20
CA ALA A 31 -9.49 -16.11 17.89
C ALA A 31 -9.27 -14.62 17.60
N VAL A 32 -8.19 -14.31 16.86
CA VAL A 32 -7.93 -12.96 16.33
C VAL A 32 -8.70 -12.81 15.03
N GLU A 33 -9.53 -11.76 14.95
CA GLU A 33 -10.19 -11.32 13.73
C GLU A 33 -9.63 -9.96 13.32
N THR A 34 -9.44 -9.72 12.02
CA THR A 34 -8.93 -8.44 11.49
C THR A 34 -9.79 -7.96 10.31
N VAL A 35 -9.73 -6.66 10.03
CA VAL A 35 -10.41 -6.04 8.89
C VAL A 35 -9.50 -6.03 7.66
N LEU A 36 -10.09 -6.30 6.49
CA LEU A 36 -9.43 -6.17 5.20
C LEU A 36 -10.27 -5.25 4.30
N CYS A 37 -9.59 -4.40 3.54
CA CYS A 37 -10.19 -3.54 2.53
C CYS A 37 -10.31 -4.34 1.23
N GLY A 38 -11.55 -4.58 0.79
CA GLY A 38 -11.87 -5.35 -0.40
C GLY A 38 -12.18 -4.45 -1.60
N ARG A 39 -11.69 -4.83 -2.78
CA ARG A 39 -12.10 -4.27 -4.08
C ARG A 39 -12.57 -5.41 -4.98
N ASP A 40 -13.69 -5.22 -5.69
CA ASP A 40 -14.27 -6.25 -6.56
C ASP A 40 -13.58 -6.37 -7.92
N LEU A 41 -13.08 -5.27 -8.49
CA LEU A 41 -12.49 -5.22 -9.83
C LEU A 41 -11.20 -4.37 -9.88
N PRO A 42 -10.01 -4.99 -10.09
CA PRO A 42 -9.77 -6.43 -9.92
C PRO A 42 -9.98 -6.85 -8.47
N VAL A 43 -10.37 -8.12 -8.25
CA VAL A 43 -10.51 -8.69 -6.90
C VAL A 43 -9.20 -8.52 -6.14
N ARG A 44 -9.24 -7.75 -5.05
CA ARG A 44 -8.10 -7.52 -4.19
C ARG A 44 -8.55 -7.38 -2.75
N TRP A 45 -7.75 -7.94 -1.86
CA TRP A 45 -7.80 -7.70 -0.43
C TRP A 45 -6.49 -7.05 -0.01
N SER A 46 -6.57 -6.00 0.80
CA SER A 46 -5.41 -5.32 1.38
C SER A 46 -5.69 -4.90 2.81
N LEU A 47 -4.61 -4.65 3.56
CA LEU A 47 -4.71 -3.86 4.78
C LEU A 47 -5.04 -2.41 4.42
N ALA A 48 -5.57 -1.67 5.38
CA ALA A 48 -5.74 -0.23 5.27
C ALA A 48 -4.36 0.43 5.21
N LYS A 49 -4.02 1.02 4.07
CA LYS A 49 -2.72 1.65 3.84
C LYS A 49 -2.73 2.57 2.64
N GLY A 50 -2.05 3.71 2.79
CA GLY A 50 -1.84 4.65 1.70
C GLY A 50 -0.47 5.30 1.75
N THR A 51 -0.30 6.33 0.93
CA THR A 51 0.95 7.06 0.78
C THR A 51 1.00 8.20 1.80
N PRO A 52 2.13 8.43 2.47
CA PRO A 52 2.26 9.59 3.37
C PRO A 52 2.04 10.90 2.61
N ASP A 53 1.25 11.79 3.20
CA ASP A 53 1.14 13.17 2.73
C ASP A 53 2.37 13.99 3.14
N ASP A 54 2.55 15.16 2.50
CA ASP A 54 3.64 16.08 2.85
C ASP A 54 3.57 16.47 4.33
N ASN A 55 4.69 16.25 5.05
CA ASN A 55 4.87 16.51 6.49
C ASN A 55 4.14 15.55 7.45
N GLU A 56 3.68 14.40 6.97
CA GLU A 56 3.09 13.35 7.79
C GLU A 56 4.17 12.37 8.30
N THR A 57 4.11 11.97 9.58
CA THR A 57 4.89 10.79 10.03
C THR A 57 4.22 9.51 9.55
N LEU A 58 4.98 8.41 9.44
CA LEU A 58 4.41 7.12 9.02
C LEU A 58 3.29 6.65 9.96
N GLU A 59 3.38 6.95 11.26
CA GLU A 59 2.35 6.64 12.24
C GLU A 59 1.08 7.48 12.02
N GLN A 60 1.23 8.77 11.71
CA GLN A 60 0.09 9.63 11.38
C GLN A 60 -0.61 9.14 10.11
N THR A 61 0.15 8.80 9.07
CA THR A 61 -0.36 8.18 7.84
C THR A 61 -1.11 6.91 8.17
N ALA A 62 -0.53 6.01 8.98
CA ALA A 62 -1.15 4.75 9.34
C ALA A 62 -2.52 4.94 10.04
N VAL A 63 -2.59 5.87 11.00
CA VAL A 63 -3.84 6.17 11.73
C VAL A 63 -4.89 6.79 10.81
N ARG A 64 -4.50 7.75 9.96
CA ARG A 64 -5.40 8.38 8.99
C ARG A 64 -5.97 7.35 8.01
N GLU A 65 -5.11 6.53 7.40
CA GLU A 65 -5.49 5.52 6.41
C GLU A 65 -6.39 4.44 7.00
N VAL A 66 -6.11 3.97 8.22
CA VAL A 66 -7.00 3.05 8.94
C VAL A 66 -8.39 3.66 9.10
N ARG A 67 -8.47 4.92 9.54
CA ARG A 67 -9.75 5.61 9.72
C ARG A 67 -10.49 5.83 8.41
N GLU A 68 -9.79 6.23 7.34
CA GLU A 68 -10.40 6.52 6.04
C GLU A 68 -10.92 5.27 5.34
N GLU A 69 -10.17 4.18 5.33
CA GLU A 69 -10.56 2.98 4.60
C GLU A 69 -11.48 2.04 5.40
N THR A 70 -11.38 2.04 6.73
CA THR A 70 -12.15 1.10 7.58
C THR A 70 -13.24 1.77 8.42
N GLY A 71 -13.12 3.08 8.67
CA GLY A 71 -14.00 3.80 9.60
C GLY A 71 -13.74 3.49 11.09
N LEU A 72 -12.65 2.79 11.41
CA LEU A 72 -12.27 2.38 12.77
C LEU A 72 -11.10 3.23 13.31
N GLU A 73 -10.99 3.30 14.64
CA GLU A 73 -9.88 3.97 15.38
C GLU A 73 -9.23 3.01 16.38
#